data_AF-A0A935CQ85-F1
#
_entry.id   AF-A0A935CQ85-F1
#
_cell.length_a   1.000
_cell.length_b   1.000
_cell.length_c   1.000
_cell.angle_alpha   90.00
_cell.angle_beta   90.00
_cell.angle_gamma   90.00
#
_symmetry.space_group_name_H-M   'P 1'
#
loop_
_entity.id
_entity.type
_entity.pdbx_description
1 polymer ?
#
loop_
_entity_poly.entity_id
_entity_poly.type
_entity_poly.pdbx_seq_one_letter_code
_entity_poly.pdbx_strand_id
1 'polypeptide(L)'
;MKSWGLRLYDVKRAKSVYFYDDARFAQGTYLIPLVEFRNTGSGTATPLRSLNFYLQDTRGRTYKFDPFDDAVLGAAWQFQAGHLYDDINPGLKLGIALPFDVSPDLTDVWLRVREDSRIVIYLGNVSQLPESR
;
A
#
# COMPACT_ATOMS: atom_id res chain seq x y z
N MET A 1 8.47 20.20 1.91
CA MET A 1 7.16 20.60 2.48
C MET A 1 6.26 19.38 2.43
N LYS A 2 5.52 19.06 3.49
CA LYS A 2 4.66 17.87 3.56
C LYS A 2 3.40 18.09 2.72
N SER A 3 3.33 17.43 1.57
CA SER A 3 2.21 17.58 0.63
C SER A 3 1.12 16.51 0.81
N TRP A 4 1.25 15.63 1.81
CA TRP A 4 0.40 14.46 1.97
C TRP A 4 -0.09 14.28 3.41
N GLY A 5 -1.41 14.13 3.57
CA GLY A 5 -2.02 13.49 4.73
C GLY A 5 -2.30 12.03 4.41
N LEU A 6 -1.82 11.10 5.23
CA LEU A 6 -2.03 9.66 5.04
C LEU A 6 -2.86 9.07 6.19
N ARG A 7 -3.82 8.21 5.86
CA ARG A 7 -4.63 7.47 6.84
C ARG A 7 -4.89 6.05 6.35
N LEU A 8 -4.51 5.05 7.13
CA LEU A 8 -4.93 3.68 6.89
C LEU A 8 -6.44 3.56 7.11
N TYR A 9 -7.16 2.91 6.19
CA TYR A 9 -8.56 2.59 6.39
C TYR A 9 -8.88 1.09 6.33
N ASP A 10 -8.02 0.29 5.70
CA ASP A 10 -8.17 -1.17 5.69
C ASP A 10 -6.84 -1.86 5.36
N VAL A 11 -6.75 -3.17 5.62
CA VAL A 11 -5.63 -4.03 5.25
C VAL A 11 -6.18 -5.35 4.73
N LYS A 12 -5.86 -5.69 3.48
CA LYS A 12 -6.22 -6.98 2.88
C LYS A 12 -5.04 -7.94 2.90
N ARG A 13 -5.33 -9.23 3.03
CA ARG A 13 -4.38 -10.32 2.77
C ARG A 13 -4.94 -11.18 1.67
N ALA A 14 -4.18 -11.46 0.62
CA ALA A 14 -4.65 -12.29 -0.49
C ALA A 14 -3.51 -13.14 -1.08
N LYS A 15 -3.81 -14.32 -1.63
CA LYS A 15 -2.81 -15.10 -2.39
C LYS A 15 -2.64 -14.59 -3.82
N SER A 16 -3.71 -14.09 -4.41
CA SER A 16 -3.73 -13.51 -5.75
C SER A 16 -4.44 -12.16 -5.76
N VAL A 17 -4.07 -11.35 -6.74
CA VAL A 17 -4.84 -10.17 -7.14
C VAL A 17 -5.22 -10.26 -8.61
N TYR A 18 -6.36 -9.66 -8.98
CA TYR A 18 -6.93 -9.79 -10.32
C TYR A 18 -7.01 -8.44 -11.02
N PHE A 19 -6.61 -8.41 -12.29
CA PHE A 19 -6.91 -7.32 -13.20
C PHE A 19 -7.75 -7.88 -14.35
N TYR A 20 -9.07 -7.63 -14.29
CA TYR A 20 -10.04 -8.38 -15.10
C TYR A 20 -9.92 -9.89 -14.84
N ASP A 21 -9.71 -10.70 -15.87
CA ASP A 21 -9.55 -12.16 -15.78
C ASP A 21 -8.09 -12.59 -15.61
N ASP A 22 -7.13 -11.65 -15.57
CA ASP A 22 -5.71 -11.95 -15.37
C ASP A 22 -5.36 -11.94 -13.89
N ALA A 23 -4.82 -13.07 -13.41
CA ALA A 23 -4.44 -13.25 -12.01
C ALA A 23 -2.92 -13.10 -11.84
N ARG A 24 -2.52 -12.34 -10.83
CA ARG A 24 -1.14 -12.28 -10.33
C ARG A 24 -1.07 -12.95 -8.98
N PHE A 25 -0.16 -13.90 -8.83
CA PHE A 25 0.02 -14.68 -7.61
C PHE A 25 1.26 -14.22 -6.85
N ALA A 26 1.10 -13.97 -5.54
CA ALA A 26 2.23 -13.73 -4.66
C ALA A 26 3.08 -15.00 -4.52
N GLN A 27 4.40 -14.85 -4.39
CA GLN A 27 5.29 -15.93 -3.96
C GLN A 27 4.90 -16.39 -2.55
N GLY A 28 4.74 -15.44 -1.62
CA GLY A 28 4.19 -15.68 -0.29
C GLY A 28 2.69 -15.38 -0.25
N THR A 29 2.34 -14.20 0.26
CA THR A 29 0.99 -13.64 0.24
C THR A 29 1.09 -12.14 0.03
N TYR A 30 0.13 -11.54 -0.68
CA TYR A 30 0.00 -10.10 -0.71
C TYR A 30 -0.54 -9.59 0.62
N LEU A 31 0.20 -8.69 1.26
CA LEU A 31 -0.32 -7.76 2.25
C LEU A 31 -0.61 -6.44 1.54
N ILE A 32 -1.85 -5.97 1.60
CA ILE A 32 -2.33 -4.84 0.80
C ILE A 32 -2.96 -3.81 1.73
N PRO A 33 -2.16 -2.88 2.28
CA PRO A 33 -2.69 -1.70 2.95
C PRO A 33 -3.50 -0.87 1.95
N LEU A 34 -4.70 -0.49 2.38
CA LEU A 34 -5.52 0.49 1.70
C LEU A 34 -5.44 1.80 2.48
N VAL A 35 -4.76 2.79 1.87
CA VAL A 35 -4.39 4.04 2.53
C VAL A 35 -5.07 5.20 1.81
N GLU A 36 -5.74 6.07 2.55
CA GLU A 36 -6.26 7.33 2.04
C GLU A 36 -5.12 8.34 1.95
N PHE A 37 -4.90 8.88 0.76
CA PHE A 37 -3.97 9.96 0.46
C PHE A 37 -4.76 11.24 0.28
N ARG A 38 -4.42 12.27 1.05
CA ARG A 38 -4.96 13.62 0.90
C ARG A 38 -3.86 14.55 0.43
N ASN A 39 -4.04 15.22 -0.70
CA ASN A 39 -3.11 16.25 -1.15
C ASN A 39 -3.30 17.53 -0.33
N THR A 40 -2.31 17.88 0.48
CA THR A 40 -2.29 19.09 1.32
C THR A 40 -1.45 20.22 0.70
N GLY A 41 -0.90 20.00 -0.49
CA GLY A 41 -0.18 21.01 -1.27
C GLY A 41 -1.13 21.92 -2.06
N SER A 42 -0.54 22.90 -2.75
CA SER A 42 -1.26 23.91 -3.54
C SER A 42 -1.46 23.53 -5.01
N GLY A 43 -0.83 22.45 -5.50
CA GLY A 43 -0.94 21.98 -6.89
C GLY A 43 -1.27 20.50 -6.97
N THR A 44 -1.75 20.06 -8.13
CA THR A 44 -1.98 18.63 -8.43
C THR A 44 -0.67 17.87 -8.27
N ALA A 45 -0.74 16.71 -7.60
CA ALA A 45 0.44 15.94 -7.27
C ALA A 45 0.16 14.44 -7.38
N THR A 46 1.22 13.69 -7.69
CA THR A 46 1.23 12.23 -7.78
C THR A 46 2.03 11.66 -6.60
N PRO A 47 1.46 10.79 -5.76
CA PRO A 47 2.17 10.18 -4.63
C PRO A 47 3.50 9.50 -5.01
N LEU A 48 3.52 8.79 -6.15
CA LEU A 48 4.69 8.08 -6.68
C LEU A 48 5.96 8.93 -6.75
N ARG A 49 5.84 10.23 -7.04
CA ARG A 49 6.99 11.12 -7.23
C ARG A 49 7.68 11.55 -5.93
N SER A 50 7.07 11.27 -4.78
CA SER A 50 7.47 11.88 -3.51
C SER A 50 7.43 10.97 -2.29
N LEU A 51 6.93 9.75 -2.41
CA LEU A 51 6.78 8.81 -1.30
C LEU A 51 7.32 7.44 -1.67
N ASN A 52 8.35 7.01 -0.96
CA ASN A 52 8.92 5.67 -1.06
C ASN A 52 8.47 4.83 0.13
N PHE A 53 7.51 3.94 -0.12
CA PHE A 53 6.95 3.06 0.91
C PHE A 53 7.81 1.83 1.15
N TYR A 54 7.81 1.37 2.40
CA TYR A 54 8.36 0.08 2.77
C TYR A 54 7.65 -0.45 4.02
N LEU A 55 7.61 -1.77 4.15
CA LEU A 55 7.22 -2.43 5.38
C LEU A 55 8.45 -2.64 6.27
N GLN A 56 8.24 -2.63 7.57
CA GLN A 56 9.20 -3.07 8.56
C GLN A 56 8.52 -4.00 9.56
N ASP A 57 9.13 -5.13 9.89
CA ASP A 57 8.63 -6.07 10.89
C ASP A 57 9.28 -5.86 12.27
N THR A 58 8.85 -6.64 13.27
CA THR A 58 9.39 -6.62 14.65
C THR A 58 10.87 -6.96 14.73
N ARG A 59 11.42 -7.65 13.73
CA ARG A 59 12.83 -8.06 13.63
C ARG A 59 13.67 -7.04 12.84
N GLY A 60 13.07 -5.93 12.41
CA GLY A 60 13.72 -4.89 11.62
C GLY A 60 13.92 -5.24 10.14
N ARG A 61 13.41 -6.39 9.66
CA ARG A 61 13.44 -6.74 8.23
C ARG A 61 12.55 -5.79 7.46
N THR A 62 12.99 -5.41 6.27
CA THR A 62 12.26 -4.44 5.43
C THR A 62 11.84 -5.04 4.10
N TYR A 63 10.62 -4.71 3.66
CA TYR A 63 10.08 -5.07 2.35
C TYR A 63 9.82 -3.79 1.57
N LYS A 64 10.55 -3.57 0.48
CA LYS A 64 10.38 -2.36 -0.32
C LYS A 64 9.11 -2.48 -1.14
N PHE A 65 8.38 -1.38 -1.26
CA PHE A 65 7.27 -1.30 -2.20
C PHE A 65 7.82 -1.16 -3.61
N ASP A 66 7.31 -1.96 -4.56
CA ASP A 66 7.57 -1.78 -5.98
C ASP A 66 6.32 -1.18 -6.64
N PRO A 67 6.33 0.12 -7.02
CA PRO A 67 5.19 0.77 -7.63
C PRO A 67 4.90 0.30 -9.06
N PHE A 68 5.81 -0.46 -9.68
CA PHE A 68 5.68 -0.95 -11.05
C PHE A 68 5.36 -2.45 -11.12
N ASP A 69 5.16 -3.10 -9.97
CA ASP A 69 4.72 -4.50 -9.93
C ASP A 69 3.29 -4.63 -10.50
N ASP A 70 3.06 -5.65 -11.31
CA ASP A 70 1.75 -5.93 -11.92
C ASP A 70 0.63 -6.08 -10.88
N ALA A 71 0.97 -6.48 -9.65
CA ALA A 71 0.02 -6.58 -8.55
C ALA A 71 -0.59 -5.23 -8.17
N VAL A 72 0.07 -4.10 -8.46
CA VAL A 72 -0.44 -2.75 -8.13
C VAL A 72 -1.75 -2.47 -8.86
N LEU A 73 -1.82 -2.74 -10.16
CA LEU A 73 -3.04 -2.58 -10.94
C LEU A 73 -4.12 -3.58 -10.52
N GLY A 74 -3.74 -4.84 -10.29
CA GLY A 74 -4.68 -5.87 -9.87
C GLY A 74 -5.30 -5.57 -8.51
N ALA A 75 -4.50 -5.15 -7.53
CA ALA A 75 -4.99 -4.78 -6.20
C ALA A 75 -5.91 -3.55 -6.27
N ALA A 76 -5.53 -2.52 -7.04
CA ALA A 76 -6.35 -1.33 -7.25
C ALA A 76 -7.71 -1.69 -7.87
N TRP A 77 -7.73 -2.50 -8.93
CA TRP A 77 -8.96 -2.92 -9.59
C TRP A 77 -9.85 -3.79 -8.68
N GLN A 78 -9.30 -4.84 -8.08
CA GLN A 78 -10.06 -5.80 -7.27
C GLN A 78 -10.68 -5.17 -6.02
N PHE A 79 -9.96 -4.24 -5.37
CA PHE A 79 -10.43 -3.58 -4.16
C PHE A 79 -11.02 -2.20 -4.41
N GLN A 80 -11.32 -1.85 -5.67
CA GLN A 80 -11.93 -0.58 -6.08
C GLN A 80 -11.19 0.65 -5.50
N ALA A 81 -9.86 0.58 -5.52
CA ALA A 81 -8.95 1.62 -5.04
C ALA A 81 -8.18 2.24 -6.21
N GLY A 82 -7.56 3.39 -5.97
CA GLY A 82 -6.55 3.97 -6.86
C GLY A 82 -5.17 3.34 -6.68
N HIS A 83 -4.21 3.89 -7.40
CA HIS A 83 -2.81 3.47 -7.42
C HIS A 83 -1.87 4.69 -7.36
N LEU A 84 -0.58 4.49 -7.01
CA LEU A 84 0.33 5.61 -6.72
C LEU A 84 0.59 6.58 -7.88
N TYR A 85 0.31 6.21 -9.12
CA TYR A 85 0.45 7.06 -10.30
C TYR A 85 -0.78 7.94 -10.59
N ASP A 86 -1.82 7.86 -9.76
CA ASP A 86 -2.97 8.76 -9.86
C ASP A 86 -2.62 10.18 -9.43
N ASP A 87 -3.08 11.14 -10.23
CA ASP A 87 -3.01 12.56 -9.90
C ASP A 87 -4.12 12.96 -8.93
N ILE A 88 -3.73 13.60 -7.83
CA ILE A 88 -4.64 14.06 -6.79
C ILE A 88 -4.61 15.59 -6.76
N ASN A 89 -5.74 16.22 -7.07
CA ASN A 89 -5.87 17.68 -7.00
C ASN A 89 -5.79 18.19 -5.54
N PRO A 90 -5.40 19.45 -5.33
CA PRO A 90 -5.33 20.06 -3.99
C PRO A 90 -6.61 19.86 -3.17
N GLY A 91 -6.45 19.46 -1.91
CA GLY A 91 -7.56 19.27 -0.96
C GLY A 91 -8.36 17.97 -1.15
N LEU A 92 -8.23 17.29 -2.30
CA LEU A 92 -8.90 16.02 -2.57
C LEU A 92 -8.19 14.84 -1.89
N LYS A 93 -8.92 13.73 -1.84
CA LYS A 93 -8.47 12.47 -1.25
C LYS A 93 -8.72 11.29 -2.19
N LEU A 94 -7.86 10.29 -2.12
CA LEU A 94 -7.97 9.05 -2.88
C LEU A 94 -7.50 7.88 -2.02
N GLY A 95 -8.27 6.79 -1.97
CA GLY A 95 -7.82 5.53 -1.39
C GLY A 95 -6.91 4.81 -2.38
N ILE A 96 -5.72 4.39 -1.95
CA ILE A 96 -4.72 3.73 -2.79
C ILE A 96 -4.34 2.38 -2.19
N ALA A 97 -4.26 1.36 -3.05
CA ALA A 97 -3.76 0.04 -2.69
C ALA A 97 -2.23 -0.04 -2.82
N LEU A 98 -1.58 -0.64 -1.82
CA LEU A 98 -0.12 -0.81 -1.76
C LEU A 98 0.26 -2.28 -1.59
N PRO A 99 0.15 -3.16 -2.60
CA PRO A 99 0.46 -4.57 -2.43
C PRO A 99 1.96 -4.82 -2.13
N PHE A 100 2.23 -5.65 -1.14
CA PHE A 100 3.56 -6.19 -0.84
C PHE A 100 3.51 -7.71 -0.84
N ASP A 101 4.37 -8.36 -1.60
CA ASP A 101 4.58 -9.80 -1.49
C ASP A 101 5.46 -10.10 -0.26
N VAL A 102 4.87 -10.76 0.74
CA VAL A 102 5.51 -11.05 2.03
C VAL A 102 5.34 -12.50 2.41
N SER A 103 6.17 -12.96 3.35
CA SER A 103 6.00 -14.28 3.97
C SER A 103 4.61 -14.40 4.61
N PRO A 104 3.88 -15.51 4.41
CA PRO A 104 2.56 -15.70 5.04
C PRO A 104 2.65 -15.80 6.57
N ASP A 105 3.78 -16.26 7.10
CA ASP A 105 4.05 -16.34 8.55
C ASP A 105 4.55 -15.02 9.15
N LEU A 106 4.50 -13.92 8.40
CA LEU A 106 4.90 -12.62 8.93
C LEU A 106 3.97 -12.22 10.07
N THR A 107 4.53 -11.71 11.17
CA THR A 107 3.76 -11.28 12.33
C THR A 107 3.40 -9.79 12.20
N ASP A 108 3.51 -9.05 13.30
CA ASP A 108 3.28 -7.61 13.36
C ASP A 108 4.19 -6.84 12.38
N VAL A 109 3.58 -5.97 11.60
CA VAL A 109 4.26 -5.19 10.56
C VAL A 109 3.74 -3.76 10.49
N TRP A 110 4.63 -2.83 10.11
CA TRP A 110 4.33 -1.41 9.96
C TRP A 110 4.63 -0.92 8.55
N LEU A 111 3.74 -0.14 7.97
CA LEU A 111 3.99 0.67 6.78
C LEU A 111 4.73 1.95 7.17
N ARG A 112 5.78 2.26 6.41
CA ARG A 112 6.65 3.42 6.61
C ARG A 112 6.94 4.12 5.30
N VAL A 113 7.35 5.39 5.41
CA VAL A 113 7.75 6.25 4.29
C VAL A 113 9.19 6.70 4.51
N ARG A 114 10.06 6.50 3.52
CA ARG A 114 11.49 6.86 3.63
C ARG A 114 11.71 8.35 3.85
N GLU A 115 10.90 9.19 3.20
CA GLU A 115 11.00 10.66 3.23
C GLU A 115 10.45 11.28 4.51
N ASP A 116 9.68 10.53 5.32
CA ASP A 116 9.11 11.03 6.57
C ASP A 116 9.03 9.94 7.64
N SER A 117 10.05 9.89 8.50
CA SER A 117 10.19 8.92 9.59
C SER A 117 9.07 8.96 10.64
N ARG A 118 8.23 10.01 10.62
CA ARG A 118 7.06 10.13 11.52
C ARG A 118 5.88 9.29 11.04
N ILE A 119 5.86 8.87 9.78
CA ILE A 119 4.80 8.02 9.26
C ILE A 119 5.14 6.58 9.63
N VAL A 120 4.45 6.09 10.65
CA VAL A 120 4.52 4.71 11.13
C VAL A 120 3.10 4.23 11.33
N ILE A 121 2.63 3.38 10.42
CA ILE A 121 1.25 2.88 10.38
C ILE A 121 1.27 1.39 10.68
N TYR A 122 0.67 0.98 11.80
CA TYR A 122 0.54 -0.44 12.12
C TYR A 122 -0.49 -1.11 11.21
N LEU A 123 -0.11 -2.24 10.61
CA LEU A 123 -0.96 -2.97 9.66
C LEU A 123 -1.58 -4.24 10.24
N GLY A 124 -1.18 -4.64 11.46
CA GLY A 124 -1.62 -5.89 12.07
C GLY A 124 -0.59 -7.01 11.95
N ASN A 125 -1.00 -8.18 12.43
CA ASN A 125 -0.24 -9.42 12.37
C ASN A 125 -0.64 -10.20 11.11
N VAL A 126 0.26 -10.30 10.12
CA VAL A 126 -0.11 -10.84 8.79
C VAL A 126 -0.60 -12.28 8.86
N SER A 127 0.03 -13.13 9.67
CA SER A 127 -0.35 -14.54 9.85
C SER A 127 -1.75 -14.74 10.44
N GLN A 128 -2.33 -13.71 11.07
CA GLN A 128 -3.64 -13.74 11.69
C GLN A 128 -4.72 -13.01 10.88
N LEU A 129 -4.35 -12.30 9.80
CA LEU A 129 -5.32 -11.61 8.96
C LEU A 129 -6.16 -12.63 8.18
N PRO A 130 -7.49 -12.44 8.05
CA PRO A 130 -8.30 -13.28 7.18
C PRO A 130 -7.87 -13.10 5.73
N GLU A 131 -7.90 -14.18 4.96
CA GLU A 131 -7.67 -14.09 3.52
C GLU A 131 -8.89 -13.48 2.83
N SER A 132 -8.64 -12.46 2.03
CA SER A 132 -9.59 -11.71 1.23
C SER A 132 -9.71 -12.37 -0.14
N ARG A 133 -10.94 -12.42 -0.65
CA ARG A 133 -11.25 -12.88 -1.99
C ARG A 133 -11.53 -11.68 -2.89
#